data_AF-A0A1N7KYZ9-F1
#
_entry.id   AF-A0A1N7KYZ9-F1
#
_cell.length_a   1.000
_cell.length_b   1.000
_cell.length_c   1.000
_cell.angle_alpha   90.00
_cell.angle_beta   90.00
_cell.angle_gamma   90.00
#
_symmetry.space_group_name_H-M   'P 1'
#
loop_
_entity.id
_entity.type
_entity.pdbx_description
1 polymer ?
#
loop_
_entity_poly.entity_id
_entity_poly.type
_entity_poly.pdbx_seq_one_letter_code
_entity_poly.pdbx_strand_id
1 'polypeptide(L)'
;MSAGGQDSISGPGFADRWAARRAARARPVSGFALPPEPRSFGLQARGRQLVAGHFLFAGSLVEAPETSIWDLPLPDPAFEAALHGAAWLDDLAALGDGPARARAQEWSLDWAARFGRGKGPGWTPELTGRRLIRMVSHAGMVLAGAERARADAFFAALGAQTLFLVRRWRTATPGLARFEALTGLVCAALALAGMERHVGPAAQDLAEECRRAVDREGGIPTRNPEDLLEVFTLLVWTAEALGAAGRRVEPAHRAAIERIAPALRALRHADGGLARFHGGGRGVEGRLDQALAASGVRAKMHKGLAMGFARLSAGRASVIMDCAAPPAGPAARTAHASTLAFEMTSGRRPLIVSCGSGLHFGRDWHRAGRATPSHSTLCVAGYSSSRLGPAGAHGDELCDRPHSVWSESATEDAAFCLRAGHDGYVPTHGLTHLRELRLSVDGRHLAGTDTLGAMSGPDTRRFETILARSGYMGVDFSLHFHIHPDIEASLDLGGTAVSLALRSGEIWIFRTDPGQPIRLAPSVYLEKGRLKPRPARQIVLDAHLAEPARAISWTLTKAHDTSPAAIADDPLPRI
;
A
#
# COMPACT_ATOMS: atom_id res chain seq x y z
N MET A 1 27.30 -17.08 10.99
CA MET A 1 27.22 -16.15 12.13
C MET A 1 26.33 -14.99 11.75
N SER A 2 25.22 -14.87 12.46
CA SER A 2 24.05 -14.08 12.15
C SER A 2 24.19 -12.65 12.68
N ALA A 3 24.15 -11.67 11.78
CA ALA A 3 23.86 -10.28 12.11
C ALA A 3 22.72 -9.83 11.19
N GLY A 4 21.50 -10.13 11.59
CA GLY A 4 20.28 -9.74 10.90
C GLY A 4 20.01 -8.25 11.09
N GLY A 5 20.14 -7.47 10.04
CA GLY A 5 19.45 -6.18 9.92
C GLY A 5 17.96 -6.45 9.77
N GLN A 6 17.26 -6.45 10.91
CA GLN A 6 15.81 -6.54 10.98
C GLN A 6 15.21 -5.19 10.60
N ASP A 7 14.17 -5.19 9.75
CA ASP A 7 13.10 -4.20 9.84
C ASP A 7 12.40 -4.40 11.19
N SER A 8 13.07 -3.97 12.25
CA SER A 8 12.42 -3.89 13.54
C SER A 8 11.57 -2.62 13.50
N ILE A 9 10.26 -2.79 13.71
CA ILE A 9 9.56 -1.84 14.59
C ILE A 9 10.36 -1.94 15.88
N SER A 10 11.39 -1.10 15.98
CA SER A 10 12.33 -1.17 17.08
C SER A 10 11.51 -0.96 18.34
N GLY A 11 11.54 -1.95 19.23
CA GLY A 11 10.83 -1.86 20.49
C GLY A 11 11.19 -0.56 21.22
N PRO A 12 10.37 -0.13 22.18
CA PRO A 12 10.48 1.20 22.78
C PRO A 12 11.89 1.42 23.34
N GLY A 13 12.52 2.50 22.87
CA GLY A 13 13.84 2.90 23.33
C GLY A 13 13.83 3.31 24.81
N PHE A 14 14.99 3.51 25.40
CA PHE A 14 15.09 3.92 26.81
C PHE A 14 14.27 5.18 27.13
N ALA A 15 14.36 6.18 26.26
CA ALA A 15 13.61 7.43 26.39
C ALA A 15 12.09 7.23 26.30
N ASP A 16 11.61 6.29 25.47
CA ASP A 16 10.18 5.98 25.36
C ASP A 16 9.68 5.28 26.62
N ARG A 17 10.43 4.29 27.13
CA ARG A 17 10.10 3.62 28.39
C ARG A 17 10.05 4.59 29.56
N TRP A 18 11.00 5.53 29.63
CA TRP A 18 11.02 6.56 30.67
C TRP A 18 9.82 7.51 30.53
N ALA A 19 9.53 8.00 29.33
CA ALA A 19 8.40 8.88 29.06
C ALA A 19 7.06 8.20 29.38
N ALA A 20 6.90 6.93 29.03
CA ALA A 20 5.72 6.12 29.30
C ALA A 20 5.49 5.94 30.80
N ARG A 21 6.52 5.55 31.56
CA ARG A 21 6.44 5.43 33.03
C ARG A 21 6.11 6.76 33.71
N ARG A 22 6.67 7.87 33.22
CA ARG A 22 6.36 9.21 33.73
C ARG A 22 4.90 9.58 33.44
N ALA A 23 4.43 9.31 32.22
CA ALA A 23 3.06 9.59 31.82
C ALA A 23 2.04 8.79 32.66
N ALA A 24 2.35 7.52 32.97
CA ALA A 24 1.53 6.66 33.82
C ALA A 24 1.44 7.09 35.30
N ARG A 25 2.26 8.04 35.75
CA ARG A 25 2.20 8.64 37.10
C ARG A 25 1.36 9.92 37.15
N ALA A 26 0.89 10.41 36.01
CA ALA A 26 0.02 11.58 35.98
C ALA A 26 -1.34 11.26 36.62
N ARG A 27 -2.07 12.31 37.03
CA ARG A 27 -3.43 12.16 37.54
C ARG A 27 -4.29 11.45 36.47
N PRO A 28 -5.01 10.37 36.83
CA PRO A 28 -5.79 9.61 35.87
C PRO A 28 -6.96 10.46 35.35
N VAL A 29 -7.33 10.20 34.10
CA VAL A 29 -8.58 10.70 33.53
C VAL A 29 -9.73 9.94 34.21
N SER A 30 -10.83 10.62 34.49
CA SER A 30 -12.00 10.04 35.18
C SER A 30 -13.17 9.71 34.26
N GLY A 31 -13.09 10.06 32.97
CA GLY A 31 -14.17 9.82 32.01
C GLY A 31 -13.98 10.54 30.68
N PHE A 32 -15.01 10.48 29.84
CA PHE A 32 -15.07 11.20 28.57
C PHE A 32 -15.73 12.59 28.74
N ALA A 33 -15.18 13.60 28.08
CA ALA A 33 -15.80 14.92 27.92
C ALA A 33 -16.81 14.93 26.75
N LEU A 34 -16.55 14.13 25.71
CA LEU A 34 -17.42 13.93 24.57
C LEU A 34 -17.57 12.43 24.30
N PRO A 35 -18.78 11.91 24.05
CA PRO A 35 -18.95 10.50 23.72
C PRO A 35 -18.19 10.19 22.42
N PRO A 36 -17.26 9.23 22.43
CA PRO A 36 -16.55 8.85 21.21
C PRO A 36 -17.48 8.05 20.30
N GLU A 37 -17.43 8.33 19.00
CA GLU A 37 -18.13 7.54 17.99
C GLU A 37 -17.14 6.62 17.27
N PRO A 38 -17.53 5.37 16.93
CA PRO A 38 -16.71 4.49 16.10
C PRO A 38 -16.45 5.10 14.71
N ARG A 39 -15.18 5.20 14.32
CA ARG A 39 -14.77 5.79 13.03
C ARG A 39 -14.14 4.79 12.07
N SER A 40 -13.51 3.77 12.63
CA SER A 40 -12.86 2.69 11.91
C SER A 40 -13.81 1.53 11.68
N PHE A 41 -13.62 0.85 10.55
CA PHE A 41 -14.37 -0.36 10.18
C PHE A 41 -13.41 -1.55 10.14
N GLY A 42 -13.80 -2.64 10.80
CA GLY A 42 -13.13 -3.93 10.71
C GLY A 42 -13.84 -4.88 9.75
N LEU A 43 -13.27 -6.07 9.62
CA LEU A 43 -13.75 -7.15 8.76
C LEU A 43 -14.38 -8.24 9.62
N GLN A 44 -15.66 -8.52 9.40
CA GLN A 44 -16.39 -9.59 10.10
C GLN A 44 -15.68 -10.94 10.01
N ALA A 45 -15.12 -11.28 8.84
CA ALA A 45 -14.39 -12.54 8.64
C ALA A 45 -13.17 -12.66 9.56
N ARG A 46 -12.43 -11.55 9.79
CA ARG A 46 -11.31 -11.53 10.73
C ARG A 46 -11.78 -11.60 12.17
N GLY A 47 -12.88 -10.92 12.50
CA GLY A 47 -13.52 -11.05 13.82
C GLY A 47 -13.85 -12.51 14.15
N ARG A 48 -14.39 -13.27 13.18
CA ARG A 48 -14.69 -14.70 13.37
C ARG A 48 -13.44 -15.54 13.58
N GLN A 49 -12.38 -15.26 12.83
CA GLN A 49 -11.08 -15.93 13.01
C GLN A 49 -10.51 -15.68 14.41
N LEU A 50 -10.55 -14.43 14.89
CA LEU A 50 -10.07 -14.06 16.22
C LEU A 50 -10.85 -14.77 17.33
N VAL A 51 -12.18 -14.82 17.22
CA VAL A 51 -13.05 -15.53 18.17
C VAL A 51 -12.75 -17.03 18.19
N ALA A 52 -12.44 -17.62 17.03
CA ALA A 52 -12.07 -19.02 16.90
C ALA A 52 -10.62 -19.34 17.33
N GLY A 53 -9.83 -18.35 17.75
CA GLY A 53 -8.44 -18.56 18.16
C GLY A 53 -7.42 -18.55 17.02
N HIS A 54 -7.79 -18.10 15.83
CA HIS A 54 -6.90 -17.98 14.68
C HIS A 54 -6.41 -16.53 14.56
N PHE A 55 -5.20 -16.29 15.04
CA PHE A 55 -4.59 -14.96 15.12
C PHE A 55 -3.65 -14.74 13.93
N LEU A 56 -4.17 -14.12 12.87
CA LEU A 56 -3.37 -13.72 11.69
C LEU A 56 -2.95 -12.25 11.81
N PHE A 57 -1.71 -12.02 12.25
CA PHE A 57 -1.14 -10.68 12.36
C PHE A 57 0.15 -10.56 11.55
N ALA A 58 0.29 -9.47 10.79
CA ALA A 58 1.46 -9.17 9.97
C ALA A 58 1.93 -10.30 9.00
N GLY A 59 1.05 -11.26 8.68
CA GLY A 59 1.36 -12.41 7.80
C GLY A 59 1.62 -13.72 8.55
N SER A 60 1.83 -13.66 9.86
CA SER A 60 2.05 -14.82 10.73
C SER A 60 0.74 -15.28 11.37
N LEU A 61 0.46 -16.58 11.31
CA LEU A 61 -0.71 -17.21 11.93
C LEU A 61 -0.30 -17.95 13.20
N VAL A 62 -1.01 -17.68 14.29
CA VAL A 62 -0.96 -18.44 15.53
C VAL A 62 -2.34 -19.00 15.81
N GLU A 63 -2.43 -20.30 16.09
CA GLU A 63 -3.67 -20.98 16.45
C GLU A 63 -3.65 -21.30 17.95
N ALA A 64 -4.50 -20.64 18.73
CA ALA A 64 -4.58 -20.82 20.17
C ALA A 64 -5.98 -20.45 20.74
N PRO A 65 -7.01 -21.29 20.55
CA PRO A 65 -8.41 -20.99 20.92
C PRO A 65 -8.66 -20.59 22.37
N GLU A 66 -7.94 -21.22 23.30
CA GLU A 66 -8.11 -21.02 24.75
C GLU A 66 -7.13 -19.99 25.33
N THR A 67 -6.32 -19.33 24.49
CA THR A 67 -5.24 -18.45 24.95
C THR A 67 -5.62 -16.99 24.74
N SER A 68 -5.37 -16.15 25.75
CA SER A 68 -5.47 -14.69 25.62
C SER A 68 -4.49 -14.19 24.55
N ILE A 69 -4.86 -13.15 23.80
CA ILE A 69 -3.97 -12.58 22.78
C ILE A 69 -2.63 -12.08 23.35
N TRP A 70 -2.59 -11.78 24.65
CA TRP A 70 -1.41 -11.28 25.35
C TRP A 70 -0.48 -12.39 25.84
N ASP A 71 -0.90 -13.66 25.74
CA ASP A 71 -0.15 -14.85 26.15
C ASP A 71 0.24 -15.72 24.94
N LEU A 72 0.06 -15.20 23.72
CA LEU A 72 0.43 -15.90 22.49
C LEU A 72 1.95 -15.97 22.30
N PRO A 73 2.45 -17.03 21.64
CA PRO A 73 3.81 -17.01 21.10
C PRO A 73 3.94 -15.87 20.10
N LEU A 74 5.06 -15.15 20.16
CA LEU A 74 5.36 -14.00 19.30
C LEU A 74 6.37 -14.42 18.23
N PRO A 75 5.93 -14.83 17.03
CA PRO A 75 6.82 -15.39 16.01
C PRO A 75 7.81 -14.36 15.46
N ASP A 76 7.42 -13.10 15.38
CA ASP A 76 8.23 -12.02 14.86
C ASP A 76 7.82 -10.64 15.44
N PRO A 77 8.67 -9.61 15.34
CA PRO A 77 8.37 -8.27 15.87
C PRO A 77 7.18 -7.56 15.20
N ALA A 78 6.87 -7.86 13.93
CA ALA A 78 5.76 -7.25 13.23
C ALA A 78 4.42 -7.80 13.73
N PHE A 79 4.36 -9.08 14.09
CA PHE A 79 3.24 -9.70 14.78
C PHE A 79 2.97 -9.02 16.14
N GLU A 80 4.00 -8.85 16.98
CA GLU A 80 3.88 -8.19 18.29
C GLU A 80 3.43 -6.71 18.15
N ALA A 81 3.96 -6.00 17.16
CA ALA A 81 3.55 -4.63 16.87
C ALA A 81 2.08 -4.55 16.41
N ALA A 82 1.65 -5.44 15.52
CA ALA A 82 0.26 -5.51 15.06
C ALA A 82 -0.72 -5.80 16.21
N LEU A 83 -0.34 -6.72 17.11
CA LEU A 83 -1.09 -7.04 18.32
C LEU A 83 -1.26 -5.80 19.22
N HIS A 84 -0.17 -5.07 19.48
CA HIS A 84 -0.19 -3.85 20.28
C HIS A 84 -0.81 -2.62 19.58
N GLY A 85 -1.03 -2.66 18.27
CA GLY A 85 -1.74 -1.61 17.51
C GLY A 85 -3.27 -1.65 17.65
N ALA A 86 -3.81 -2.71 18.24
CA ALA A 86 -5.22 -2.94 18.53
C ALA A 86 -6.18 -2.93 17.32
N ALA A 87 -5.67 -3.20 16.11
CA ALA A 87 -6.51 -3.28 14.90
C ALA A 87 -7.59 -4.36 14.98
N TRP A 88 -7.33 -5.43 15.72
CA TRP A 88 -8.29 -6.49 16.03
C TRP A 88 -9.57 -5.98 16.71
N LEU A 89 -9.54 -4.83 17.38
CA LEU A 89 -10.73 -4.28 18.04
C LEU A 89 -11.79 -3.83 17.03
N ASP A 90 -11.36 -3.31 15.87
CA ASP A 90 -12.26 -2.98 14.77
C ASP A 90 -12.92 -4.24 14.20
N ASP A 91 -12.14 -5.31 14.03
CA ASP A 91 -12.60 -6.59 13.48
C ASP A 91 -13.61 -7.28 14.41
N LEU A 92 -13.38 -7.25 15.73
CA LEU A 92 -14.32 -7.75 16.73
C LEU A 92 -15.60 -6.91 16.80
N ALA A 93 -15.48 -5.58 16.75
CA ALA A 93 -16.63 -4.68 16.71
C ALA A 93 -17.49 -4.91 15.46
N ALA A 94 -16.86 -5.16 14.30
CA ALA A 94 -17.56 -5.47 13.06
C ALA A 94 -18.33 -6.80 13.12
N LEU A 95 -17.79 -7.83 13.78
CA LEU A 95 -18.50 -9.08 14.01
C LEU A 95 -19.66 -8.90 15.02
N GLY A 96 -19.38 -8.22 16.13
CA GLY A 96 -20.40 -7.71 17.03
C GLY A 96 -21.22 -8.74 17.80
N ASP A 97 -20.91 -10.03 17.74
CA ASP A 97 -21.61 -11.07 18.52
C ASP A 97 -21.18 -11.10 20.01
N GLY A 98 -21.85 -11.92 20.82
CA GLY A 98 -21.56 -12.04 22.26
C GLY A 98 -20.09 -12.38 22.55
N PRO A 99 -19.54 -13.47 21.97
CA PRO A 99 -18.13 -13.83 22.12
C PRO A 99 -17.16 -12.72 21.67
N ALA A 100 -17.40 -12.07 20.52
CA ALA A 100 -16.54 -11.00 20.03
C ALA A 100 -16.51 -9.80 20.98
N ARG A 101 -17.66 -9.40 21.51
CA ARG A 101 -17.74 -8.33 22.54
C ARG A 101 -16.99 -8.73 23.81
N ALA A 102 -17.17 -9.96 24.29
CA ALA A 102 -16.48 -10.45 25.48
C ALA A 102 -14.95 -10.42 25.30
N ARG A 103 -14.43 -10.93 24.17
CA ARG A 103 -13.00 -10.87 23.83
C ARG A 103 -12.49 -9.44 23.71
N ALA A 104 -13.25 -8.55 23.05
CA ALA A 104 -12.88 -7.15 22.91
C ALA A 104 -12.72 -6.44 24.26
N GLN A 105 -13.65 -6.69 25.19
CA GLN A 105 -13.61 -6.19 26.55
C GLN A 105 -12.43 -6.77 27.34
N GLU A 106 -12.35 -8.10 27.39
CA GLU A 106 -11.33 -8.84 28.13
C GLU A 106 -9.93 -8.39 27.72
N TRP A 107 -9.62 -8.46 26.42
CA TRP A 107 -8.29 -8.16 25.89
C TRP A 107 -7.93 -6.68 26.06
N SER A 108 -8.86 -5.76 25.87
CA SER A 108 -8.58 -4.32 26.02
C SER A 108 -8.33 -3.93 27.49
N LEU A 109 -9.13 -4.46 28.41
CA LEU A 109 -8.97 -4.21 29.84
C LEU A 109 -7.72 -4.89 30.40
N ASP A 110 -7.40 -6.10 29.92
CA ASP A 110 -6.17 -6.81 30.27
C ASP A 110 -4.92 -6.05 29.79
N TRP A 111 -4.96 -5.46 28.59
CA TRP A 111 -3.89 -4.58 28.12
C TRP A 111 -3.64 -3.41 29.07
N ALA A 112 -4.71 -2.75 29.51
CA ALA A 112 -4.62 -1.64 30.45
C ALA A 112 -4.00 -2.07 31.79
N ALA A 113 -4.35 -3.26 32.28
CA ALA A 113 -3.80 -3.82 33.51
C ALA A 113 -2.31 -4.19 33.38
N ARG A 114 -1.93 -4.90 32.32
CA ARG A 114 -0.56 -5.40 32.08
C ARG A 114 0.41 -4.29 31.69
N PHE A 115 -0.01 -3.41 30.77
CA PHE A 115 0.90 -2.49 30.05
C PHE A 115 0.60 -1.01 30.30
N GLY A 116 -0.59 -0.66 30.81
CA GLY A 116 -1.04 0.72 31.01
C GLY A 116 -0.15 1.56 31.94
N ARG A 117 0.69 0.92 32.76
CA ARG A 117 1.67 1.58 33.65
C ARG A 117 2.99 1.96 32.96
N GLY A 118 3.04 1.99 31.63
CA GLY A 118 4.25 2.33 30.87
C GLY A 118 5.26 1.18 30.76
N LYS A 119 4.78 -0.07 30.70
CA LYS A 119 5.59 -1.28 30.58
C LYS A 119 5.26 -2.01 29.28
N GLY A 120 6.22 -2.80 28.78
CA GLY A 120 6.04 -3.65 27.60
C GLY A 120 6.38 -2.98 26.27
N PRO A 121 6.25 -3.72 25.16
CA PRO A 121 6.71 -3.30 23.83
C PRO A 121 5.76 -2.32 23.13
N GLY A 122 4.49 -2.22 23.54
CA GLY A 122 3.49 -1.37 22.88
C GLY A 122 3.65 0.15 23.04
N TRP A 123 4.73 0.65 23.64
CA TRP A 123 4.97 2.07 23.94
C TRP A 123 5.88 2.77 22.92
N THR A 124 5.60 2.59 21.64
CA THR A 124 6.14 3.45 20.58
C THR A 124 5.09 4.48 20.15
N PRO A 125 5.47 5.66 19.63
CA PRO A 125 4.51 6.69 19.25
C PRO A 125 3.46 6.22 18.24
N GLU A 126 3.86 5.50 17.20
CA GLU A 126 2.97 5.03 16.14
C GLU A 126 1.98 3.97 16.64
N LEU A 127 2.45 3.00 17.43
CA LEU A 127 1.57 1.98 18.04
C LEU A 127 0.61 2.61 19.04
N THR A 128 1.10 3.57 19.83
CA THR A 128 0.26 4.28 20.80
C THR A 128 -0.82 5.09 20.10
N GLY A 129 -0.50 5.81 19.01
CA GLY A 129 -1.49 6.52 18.21
C GLY A 129 -2.58 5.60 17.66
N ARG A 130 -2.17 4.52 16.95
CA ARG A 130 -3.07 3.49 16.40
C ARG A 130 -4.01 2.91 17.45
N ARG A 131 -3.45 2.51 18.59
CA ARG A 131 -4.21 1.87 19.68
C ARG A 131 -5.15 2.86 20.34
N LEU A 132 -4.70 4.08 20.57
CA LEU A 132 -5.48 5.11 21.23
C LEU A 132 -6.72 5.52 20.41
N ILE A 133 -6.60 5.63 19.08
CA ILE A 133 -7.75 5.85 18.18
C ILE A 133 -8.83 4.79 18.43
N ARG A 134 -8.44 3.51 18.42
CA ARG A 134 -9.38 2.37 18.52
C ARG A 134 -9.95 2.20 19.92
N MET A 135 -9.10 2.28 20.95
CA MET A 135 -9.55 2.15 22.34
C MET A 135 -10.51 3.26 22.75
N VAL A 136 -10.30 4.49 22.26
CA VAL A 136 -11.25 5.59 22.47
C VAL A 136 -12.53 5.35 21.68
N SER A 137 -12.43 5.05 20.38
CA SER A 137 -13.59 4.87 19.49
C SER A 137 -14.52 3.73 19.94
N HIS A 138 -13.96 2.65 20.49
CA HIS A 138 -14.70 1.47 20.95
C HIS A 138 -14.91 1.42 22.46
N ALA A 139 -14.61 2.51 23.18
CA ALA A 139 -14.67 2.52 24.64
C ALA A 139 -16.05 2.15 25.20
N GLY A 140 -17.13 2.53 24.52
CA GLY A 140 -18.49 2.14 24.91
C GLY A 140 -18.68 0.63 24.96
N MET A 141 -18.19 -0.09 23.94
CA MET A 141 -18.21 -1.56 23.91
C MET A 141 -17.27 -2.14 24.97
N VAL A 142 -16.06 -1.59 25.12
CA VAL A 142 -15.03 -2.09 26.05
C VAL A 142 -15.45 -1.93 27.52
N LEU A 143 -16.16 -0.86 27.85
CA LEU A 143 -16.56 -0.52 29.23
C LEU A 143 -17.96 -1.01 29.61
N ALA A 144 -18.75 -1.53 28.66
CA ALA A 144 -20.09 -2.00 28.94
C ALA A 144 -20.10 -3.12 30.00
N GLY A 145 -20.68 -2.84 31.17
CA GLY A 145 -20.73 -3.78 32.29
C GLY A 145 -19.40 -3.99 33.03
N ALA A 146 -18.37 -3.18 32.75
CA ALA A 146 -17.07 -3.29 33.41
C ALA A 146 -17.14 -2.83 34.88
N GLU A 147 -16.45 -3.55 35.76
CA GLU A 147 -16.26 -3.15 37.15
C GLU A 147 -15.54 -1.80 37.24
N ARG A 148 -15.92 -0.97 38.23
CA ARG A 148 -15.36 0.38 38.41
C ARG A 148 -13.83 0.40 38.44
N ALA A 149 -13.18 -0.53 39.15
CA ALA A 149 -11.73 -0.58 39.23
C ALA A 149 -11.06 -0.84 37.86
N ARG A 150 -11.65 -1.71 37.03
CA ARG A 150 -11.16 -1.99 35.66
C ARG A 150 -11.40 -0.81 34.73
N ALA A 151 -12.55 -0.16 34.85
CA ALA A 151 -12.86 1.07 34.10
C ALA A 151 -11.88 2.20 34.45
N ASP A 152 -11.61 2.43 35.73
CA ASP A 152 -10.66 3.45 36.20
C ASP A 152 -9.23 3.15 35.69
N ALA A 153 -8.81 1.88 35.70
CA ALA A 153 -7.52 1.46 35.14
C ALA A 153 -7.43 1.70 33.62
N PHE A 154 -8.53 1.45 32.89
CA PHE A 154 -8.61 1.73 31.46
C PHE A 154 -8.49 3.23 31.17
N PHE A 155 -9.24 4.09 31.87
CA PHE A 155 -9.12 5.54 31.72
C PHE A 155 -7.75 6.08 32.11
N ALA A 156 -7.13 5.54 33.17
CA ALA A 156 -5.76 5.86 33.54
C ALA A 156 -4.78 5.52 32.42
N ALA A 157 -4.94 4.37 31.77
CA ALA A 157 -4.12 3.95 30.64
C ALA A 157 -4.34 4.83 29.40
N LEU A 158 -5.58 5.26 29.10
CA LEU A 158 -5.85 6.22 28.03
C LEU A 158 -5.16 7.57 28.29
N GLY A 159 -5.28 8.10 29.50
CA GLY A 159 -4.62 9.35 29.89
C GLY A 159 -3.09 9.27 29.80
N ALA A 160 -2.50 8.15 30.24
CA ALA A 160 -1.05 7.92 30.16
C ALA A 160 -0.57 7.87 28.70
N GLN A 161 -1.32 7.20 27.81
CA GLN A 161 -1.00 7.14 26.38
C GLN A 161 -1.06 8.52 25.72
N THR A 162 -2.09 9.31 26.00
CA THR A 162 -2.21 10.69 25.51
C THR A 162 -1.00 11.54 25.95
N LEU A 163 -0.65 11.51 27.23
CA LEU A 163 0.48 12.29 27.78
C LEU A 163 1.86 11.79 27.32
N PHE A 164 1.97 10.53 26.94
CA PHE A 164 3.15 9.99 26.27
C PHE A 164 3.28 10.58 24.86
N LEU A 165 2.21 10.57 24.07
CA LEU A 165 2.19 11.12 22.71
C LEU A 165 2.50 12.62 22.69
N VAL A 166 1.95 13.40 23.63
CA VAL A 166 2.28 14.83 23.80
C VAL A 166 3.81 15.08 23.81
N ARG A 167 4.58 14.12 24.33
CA ARG A 167 6.04 14.25 24.48
C ARG A 167 6.85 13.55 23.38
N ARG A 168 6.33 12.48 22.81
CA ARG A 168 7.12 11.53 22.00
C ARG A 168 6.67 11.40 20.55
N TRP A 169 5.56 12.01 20.13
CA TRP A 169 5.06 11.89 18.76
C TRP A 169 6.13 12.19 17.69
N ARG A 170 7.02 13.16 17.93
CA ARG A 170 8.10 13.55 16.99
C ARG A 170 9.12 12.45 16.71
N THR A 171 9.20 11.44 17.58
CA THR A 171 10.11 10.29 17.41
C THR A 171 9.51 9.19 16.54
N ALA A 172 8.22 9.27 16.18
CA ALA A 172 7.64 8.39 15.17
C ALA A 172 8.37 8.55 13.83
N THR A 173 8.52 7.45 13.10
CA THR A 173 9.00 7.46 11.72
C THR A 173 8.20 8.48 10.90
N PRO A 174 8.84 9.38 10.12
CA PRO A 174 8.13 10.30 9.24
C PRO A 174 7.15 9.57 8.29
N GLY A 175 6.02 10.20 7.95
CA GLY A 175 4.97 9.60 7.12
C GLY A 175 3.80 9.06 7.96
N LEU A 176 3.20 7.95 7.53
CA LEU A 176 1.97 7.38 8.11
C LEU A 176 2.05 7.21 9.63
N ALA A 177 3.15 6.64 10.14
CA ALA A 177 3.40 6.42 11.56
C ALA A 177 3.24 7.69 12.43
N ARG A 178 3.67 8.85 11.90
CA ARG A 178 3.56 10.13 12.59
C ARG A 178 2.16 10.72 12.51
N PHE A 179 1.47 10.55 11.37
CA PHE A 179 0.05 10.90 11.24
C PHE A 179 -0.82 10.09 12.20
N GLU A 180 -0.53 8.80 12.40
CA GLU A 180 -1.23 7.94 13.36
C GLU A 180 -1.02 8.42 14.80
N ALA A 181 0.22 8.75 15.16
CA ALA A 181 0.56 9.31 16.48
C ALA A 181 -0.19 10.63 16.76
N LEU A 182 -0.18 11.56 15.81
CA LEU A 182 -0.84 12.86 15.95
C LEU A 182 -2.36 12.75 15.93
N THR A 183 -2.92 11.90 15.07
CA THR A 183 -4.38 11.66 15.01
C THR A 183 -4.88 11.05 16.31
N GLY A 184 -4.18 10.03 16.83
CA GLY A 184 -4.52 9.44 18.12
C GLY A 184 -4.45 10.46 19.26
N LEU A 185 -3.44 11.34 19.24
CA LEU A 185 -3.32 12.43 20.22
C LEU A 185 -4.50 13.41 20.14
N VAL A 186 -4.86 13.89 18.94
CA VAL A 186 -5.98 14.85 18.76
C VAL A 186 -7.30 14.21 19.18
N CYS A 187 -7.61 13.01 18.68
CA CYS A 187 -8.84 12.30 19.00
C CYS A 187 -8.98 12.04 20.51
N ALA A 188 -7.92 11.60 21.17
CA ALA A 188 -7.95 11.35 22.61
C ALA A 188 -8.03 12.64 23.43
N ALA A 189 -7.32 13.69 23.04
CA ALA A 189 -7.37 14.98 23.73
C ALA A 189 -8.76 15.64 23.62
N LEU A 190 -9.50 15.39 22.54
CA LEU A 190 -10.89 15.81 22.37
C LEU A 190 -11.87 14.97 23.22
N ALA A 191 -11.67 13.66 23.26
CA ALA A 191 -12.60 12.75 23.92
C ALA A 191 -12.44 12.74 25.45
N LEU A 192 -11.21 12.82 25.97
CA LEU A 192 -10.90 12.59 27.39
C LEU A 192 -11.01 13.84 28.24
N ALA A 193 -11.72 13.73 29.37
CA ALA A 193 -11.84 14.83 30.32
C ALA A 193 -10.49 15.23 30.94
N GLY A 194 -10.20 16.53 30.96
CA GLY A 194 -8.95 17.08 31.50
C GLY A 194 -7.77 17.08 30.53
N MET A 195 -7.98 16.69 29.27
CA MET A 195 -6.96 16.70 28.21
C MET A 195 -7.17 17.81 27.16
N GLU A 196 -8.18 18.66 27.34
CA GLU A 196 -8.66 19.64 26.36
C GLU A 196 -7.58 20.67 25.99
N ARG A 197 -6.70 21.00 26.95
CA ARG A 197 -5.55 21.91 26.73
C ARG A 197 -4.56 21.40 25.69
N HIS A 198 -4.56 20.09 25.39
CA HIS A 198 -3.66 19.48 24.42
C HIS A 198 -4.22 19.51 22.99
N VAL A 199 -5.51 19.78 22.80
CA VAL A 199 -6.18 19.77 21.49
C VAL A 199 -5.57 20.79 20.53
N GLY A 200 -5.44 22.05 20.97
CA GLY A 200 -4.91 23.14 20.13
C GLY A 200 -3.48 22.86 19.64
N PRO A 201 -2.51 22.61 20.56
CA PRO A 201 -1.15 22.27 20.18
C PRO A 201 -1.05 21.03 19.28
N ALA A 202 -1.84 19.98 19.55
CA ALA A 202 -1.83 18.76 18.73
C ALA A 202 -2.39 19.00 17.32
N ALA A 203 -3.45 19.80 17.18
CA ALA A 203 -4.01 20.18 15.87
C ALA A 203 -3.01 21.03 15.06
N GLN A 204 -2.29 21.95 15.72
CA GLN A 204 -1.21 22.72 15.09
C GLN A 204 -0.04 21.84 14.65
N ASP A 205 0.39 20.90 15.50
CA ASP A 205 1.44 19.92 15.18
C ASP A 205 1.02 19.03 13.98
N LEU A 206 -0.25 18.61 13.90
CA LEU A 206 -0.80 17.88 12.75
C LEU A 206 -0.81 18.73 11.48
N ALA A 207 -1.17 20.01 11.59
CA ALA A 207 -1.16 20.94 10.46
C ALA A 207 0.26 21.19 9.92
N GLU A 208 1.26 21.27 10.80
CA GLU A 208 2.67 21.35 10.40
C GLU A 208 3.15 20.05 9.74
N GLU A 209 2.75 18.90 10.28
CA GLU A 209 3.04 17.61 9.65
C GLU A 209 2.43 17.52 8.23
N CYS A 210 1.21 18.02 8.04
CA CYS A 210 0.58 18.14 6.74
C CYS A 210 1.41 19.01 5.77
N ARG A 211 1.93 20.16 6.24
CA ARG A 211 2.81 21.02 5.40
C ARG A 211 4.09 20.31 5.00
N ARG A 212 4.68 19.52 5.89
CA ARG A 212 5.96 18.85 5.66
C ARG A 212 5.84 17.62 4.77
N ALA A 213 4.80 16.82 4.97
CA ALA A 213 4.69 15.49 4.38
C ALA A 213 3.81 15.44 3.11
N VAL A 214 2.91 16.41 2.90
CA VAL A 214 1.99 16.43 1.77
C VAL A 214 2.39 17.53 0.80
N ASP A 215 2.90 17.13 -0.37
CA ASP A 215 3.37 18.06 -1.40
C ASP A 215 2.24 18.87 -2.05
N ARG A 216 2.58 19.66 -3.07
CA ARG A 216 1.64 20.53 -3.79
C ARG A 216 0.66 19.74 -4.68
N GLU A 217 0.99 18.51 -5.04
CA GLU A 217 0.15 17.61 -5.84
C GLU A 217 -0.68 16.67 -4.95
N GLY A 218 -0.51 16.73 -3.63
CA GLY A 218 -1.21 15.85 -2.69
C GLY A 218 -0.52 14.50 -2.48
N GLY A 219 0.73 14.38 -2.92
CA GLY A 219 1.55 13.20 -2.73
C GLY A 219 2.28 13.14 -1.39
N ILE A 220 2.72 11.94 -1.04
CA ILE A 220 3.58 11.66 0.12
C ILE A 220 4.91 11.03 -0.35
N PRO A 221 6.02 11.18 0.41
CA PRO A 221 7.34 10.72 -0.02
C PRO A 221 7.47 9.23 -0.35
N THR A 222 6.63 8.37 0.26
CA THR A 222 6.68 6.92 0.01
C THR A 222 6.17 6.53 -1.36
N ARG A 223 5.47 7.44 -2.07
CA ARG A 223 4.79 7.15 -3.34
C ARG A 223 3.88 5.90 -3.25
N ASN A 224 3.45 5.51 -2.05
CA ASN A 224 2.55 4.37 -1.83
C ASN A 224 1.09 4.85 -1.76
N PRO A 225 0.22 4.47 -2.71
CA PRO A 225 -1.19 4.86 -2.70
C PRO A 225 -1.98 4.39 -1.47
N GLU A 226 -1.69 3.20 -0.94
CA GLU A 226 -2.36 2.68 0.26
C GLU A 226 -2.00 3.52 1.49
N ASP A 227 -0.73 3.89 1.65
CA ASP A 227 -0.31 4.78 2.74
C ASP A 227 -0.97 6.16 2.63
N LEU A 228 -1.10 6.69 1.40
CA LEU A 228 -1.79 7.96 1.17
C LEU A 228 -3.26 7.89 1.59
N LEU A 229 -3.94 6.78 1.29
CA LEU A 229 -5.32 6.56 1.70
C LEU A 229 -5.46 6.50 3.23
N GLU A 230 -4.54 5.81 3.92
CA GLU A 230 -4.56 5.75 5.38
C GLU A 230 -4.31 7.13 5.99
N VAL A 231 -3.33 7.90 5.49
CA VAL A 231 -3.12 9.30 5.90
C VAL A 231 -4.38 10.13 5.65
N PHE A 232 -4.97 10.05 4.46
CA PHE A 232 -6.18 10.79 4.11
C PHE A 232 -7.34 10.48 5.06
N THR A 233 -7.55 9.19 5.35
CA THR A 233 -8.59 8.73 6.27
C THR A 233 -8.41 9.32 7.66
N LEU A 234 -7.19 9.27 8.21
CA LEU A 234 -6.85 9.85 9.51
C LEU A 234 -7.09 11.37 9.54
N LEU A 235 -6.74 12.08 8.46
CA LEU A 235 -6.96 13.52 8.35
C LEU A 235 -8.45 13.86 8.28
N VAL A 236 -9.24 13.12 7.50
CA VAL A 236 -10.69 13.33 7.40
C VAL A 236 -11.35 13.09 8.76
N TRP A 237 -11.04 11.99 9.43
CA TRP A 237 -11.53 11.74 10.78
C TRP A 237 -11.16 12.87 11.73
N THR A 238 -9.91 13.30 11.75
CA THR A 238 -9.49 14.38 12.65
C THR A 238 -10.25 15.68 12.37
N ALA A 239 -10.51 16.00 11.10
CA ALA A 239 -11.29 17.17 10.71
C ALA A 239 -12.74 17.08 11.20
N GLU A 240 -13.38 15.92 11.07
CA GLU A 240 -14.73 15.67 11.58
C GLU A 240 -14.78 15.75 13.12
N ALA A 241 -13.77 15.21 13.81
CA ALA A 241 -13.65 15.30 15.27
C ALA A 241 -13.57 16.74 15.76
N LEU A 242 -12.71 17.54 15.14
CA LEU A 242 -12.58 18.96 15.46
C LEU A 242 -13.90 19.68 15.19
N GLY A 243 -14.52 19.43 14.03
CA GLY A 243 -15.81 20.03 13.66
C GLY A 243 -16.94 19.70 14.64
N ALA A 244 -17.10 18.43 15.01
CA ALA A 244 -18.10 17.97 15.97
C ALA A 244 -17.89 18.58 17.37
N ALA A 245 -16.63 18.87 17.74
CA ALA A 245 -16.28 19.57 18.98
C ALA A 245 -16.36 21.11 18.88
N GLY A 246 -16.92 21.66 17.80
CA GLY A 246 -17.03 23.10 17.56
C GLY A 246 -15.69 23.81 17.33
N ARG A 247 -14.62 23.05 17.04
CA ARG A 247 -13.28 23.58 16.78
C ARG A 247 -13.05 23.77 15.28
N ARG A 248 -12.33 24.84 14.93
CA ARG A 248 -11.91 25.06 13.54
C ARG A 248 -10.75 24.12 13.20
N VAL A 249 -10.84 23.51 12.01
CA VAL A 249 -9.74 22.74 11.42
C VAL A 249 -8.67 23.70 10.93
N GLU A 250 -7.41 23.42 11.25
CA GLU A 250 -6.27 24.23 10.83
C GLU A 250 -6.18 24.35 9.30
N PRO A 251 -5.82 25.51 8.74
CA PRO A 251 -5.83 25.72 7.28
C PRO A 251 -4.95 24.74 6.51
N ALA A 252 -3.76 24.40 7.02
CA ALA A 252 -2.86 23.48 6.34
C ALA A 252 -3.36 22.02 6.35
N HIS A 253 -4.06 21.61 7.41
CA HIS A 253 -4.72 20.31 7.48
C HIS A 253 -5.85 20.23 6.45
N ARG A 254 -6.74 21.23 6.41
CA ARG A 254 -7.80 21.30 5.40
C ARG A 254 -7.23 21.30 3.97
N ALA A 255 -6.22 22.11 3.71
CA ALA A 255 -5.58 22.19 2.41
C ALA A 255 -4.92 20.85 2.00
N ALA A 256 -4.41 20.06 2.95
CA ALA A 256 -3.89 18.73 2.65
C ALA A 256 -5.01 17.78 2.20
N ILE A 257 -6.17 17.75 2.89
CA ILE A 257 -7.34 16.96 2.46
C ILE A 257 -7.76 17.33 1.02
N GLU A 258 -7.82 18.63 0.72
CA GLU A 258 -8.21 19.15 -0.59
C GLU A 258 -7.23 18.78 -1.72
N ARG A 259 -5.93 18.62 -1.40
CA ARG A 259 -4.91 18.17 -2.37
C ARG A 259 -4.85 16.65 -2.52
N ILE A 260 -4.99 15.90 -1.43
CA ILE A 260 -4.89 14.43 -1.45
C ILE A 260 -6.09 13.79 -2.17
N ALA A 261 -7.31 14.33 -1.98
CA ALA A 261 -8.51 13.76 -2.57
C ALA A 261 -8.46 13.59 -4.11
N PRO A 262 -8.03 14.59 -4.93
CA PRO A 262 -7.85 14.37 -6.36
C PRO A 262 -6.71 13.40 -6.69
N ALA A 263 -5.62 13.36 -5.91
CA ALA A 263 -4.53 12.40 -6.10
C ALA A 263 -5.02 10.95 -5.93
N LEU A 264 -5.74 10.65 -4.85
CA LEU A 264 -6.32 9.32 -4.64
C LEU A 264 -7.32 8.92 -5.74
N ARG A 265 -8.09 9.88 -6.28
CA ARG A 265 -8.97 9.60 -7.43
C ARG A 265 -8.16 9.22 -8.67
N ALA A 266 -7.05 9.90 -8.94
CA ALA A 266 -6.15 9.57 -10.05
C ALA A 266 -5.49 8.20 -9.86
N LEU A 267 -5.22 7.78 -8.62
CA LEU A 267 -4.61 6.50 -8.29
C LEU A 267 -5.60 5.31 -8.20
N ARG A 268 -6.91 5.58 -8.37
CA ARG A 268 -7.98 4.59 -8.30
C ARG A 268 -8.26 3.95 -9.67
N HIS A 269 -8.20 2.64 -9.76
CA HIS A 269 -8.65 1.86 -10.90
C HIS A 269 -10.19 1.85 -11.05
N ALA A 270 -10.68 1.39 -12.19
CA ALA A 270 -12.11 1.29 -12.50
C ALA A 270 -12.88 0.32 -11.58
N ASP A 271 -12.18 -0.61 -10.91
CA ASP A 271 -12.76 -1.53 -9.93
C ASP A 271 -12.91 -0.92 -8.53
N GLY A 272 -12.46 0.33 -8.33
CA GLY A 272 -12.45 1.03 -7.05
C GLY A 272 -11.19 0.78 -6.20
N GLY A 273 -10.32 -0.14 -6.60
CA GLY A 273 -9.05 -0.41 -5.92
C GLY A 273 -7.98 0.63 -6.25
N LEU A 274 -6.97 0.73 -5.38
CA LEU A 274 -5.77 1.52 -5.64
C LEU A 274 -4.72 0.73 -6.42
N ALA A 275 -3.89 1.44 -7.16
CA ALA A 275 -2.70 0.87 -7.80
C ALA A 275 -1.71 0.30 -6.74
N ARG A 276 -1.10 -0.86 -7.04
CA ARG A 276 -0.29 -1.64 -6.08
C ARG A 276 1.22 -1.42 -6.27
N PHE A 277 1.70 -0.25 -5.87
CA PHE A 277 3.11 0.15 -6.01
C PHE A 277 3.79 0.47 -4.67
N HIS A 278 5.13 0.38 -4.68
CA HIS A 278 6.02 0.82 -3.58
C HIS A 278 5.61 0.33 -2.18
N GLY A 279 5.35 -0.98 -2.07
CA GLY A 279 4.97 -1.63 -0.82
C GLY A 279 3.46 -1.63 -0.54
N GLY A 280 2.66 -0.92 -1.32
CA GLY A 280 1.21 -0.81 -1.19
C GLY A 280 0.43 -1.95 -1.83
N GLY A 281 -0.76 -2.20 -1.27
CA GLY A 281 -1.82 -3.02 -1.85
C GLY A 281 -2.96 -2.17 -2.41
N ARG A 282 -4.06 -2.83 -2.77
CA ARG A 282 -5.24 -2.18 -3.39
C ARG A 282 -6.11 -1.38 -2.40
N GLY A 283 -5.76 -1.38 -1.12
CA GLY A 283 -6.60 -0.88 -0.04
C GLY A 283 -7.75 -1.83 0.34
N VAL A 284 -8.45 -1.49 1.42
CA VAL A 284 -9.69 -2.19 1.83
C VAL A 284 -10.83 -1.75 0.92
N GLU A 285 -11.64 -2.70 0.45
CA GLU A 285 -12.79 -2.43 -0.42
C GLU A 285 -13.73 -1.39 0.22
N GLY A 286 -14.16 -0.41 -0.58
CA GLY A 286 -15.05 0.67 -0.15
C GLY A 286 -14.41 1.77 0.71
N ARG A 287 -13.25 1.54 1.35
CA ARG A 287 -12.61 2.54 2.23
C ARG A 287 -12.27 3.84 1.50
N LEU A 288 -11.76 3.73 0.27
CA LEU A 288 -11.41 4.90 -0.54
C LEU A 288 -12.65 5.75 -0.85
N ASP A 289 -13.72 5.12 -1.32
CA ASP A 289 -14.96 5.83 -1.67
C ASP A 289 -15.60 6.47 -0.46
N GLN A 290 -15.59 5.78 0.69
CA GLN A 290 -16.07 6.31 1.96
C GLN A 290 -15.24 7.52 2.41
N ALA A 291 -13.91 7.43 2.40
CA ALA A 291 -13.04 8.54 2.82
C ALA A 291 -13.22 9.76 1.89
N LEU A 292 -13.35 9.54 0.57
CA LEU A 292 -13.61 10.60 -0.40
C LEU A 292 -14.97 11.26 -0.17
N ALA A 293 -16.01 10.48 0.11
CA ALA A 293 -17.34 11.01 0.44
C ALA A 293 -17.32 11.84 1.73
N ALA A 294 -16.74 11.31 2.81
CA ALA A 294 -16.61 11.97 4.10
C ALA A 294 -15.80 13.28 4.02
N SER A 295 -14.80 13.36 3.14
CA SER A 295 -14.00 14.58 2.95
C SER A 295 -14.80 15.78 2.43
N GLY A 296 -15.93 15.55 1.75
CA GLY A 296 -16.71 16.59 1.08
C GLY A 296 -16.00 17.27 -0.10
N VAL A 297 -14.79 16.84 -0.48
CA VAL A 297 -14.02 17.45 -1.57
C VAL A 297 -14.64 17.06 -2.91
N ARG A 298 -15.12 18.05 -3.65
CA ARG A 298 -15.69 17.85 -5.00
C ARG A 298 -14.68 17.19 -5.94
N ALA A 299 -15.17 16.35 -6.85
CA ALA A 299 -14.35 15.75 -7.87
C ALA A 299 -13.73 16.82 -8.77
N LYS A 300 -12.41 16.77 -8.91
CA LYS A 300 -11.62 17.57 -9.85
C LYS A 300 -10.68 16.64 -10.59
N MET A 301 -10.44 16.92 -11.86
CA MET A 301 -9.44 16.19 -12.64
C MET A 301 -8.05 16.54 -12.09
N HIS A 302 -7.26 15.51 -11.76
CA HIS A 302 -5.85 15.69 -11.47
C HIS A 302 -5.12 15.96 -12.79
N LYS A 303 -4.32 17.02 -12.85
CA LYS A 303 -3.47 17.31 -14.02
C LYS A 303 -2.08 16.72 -13.78
N GLY A 304 -1.46 16.18 -14.82
CA GLY A 304 -0.11 15.59 -14.72
C GLY A 304 -0.08 14.31 -13.88
N LEU A 305 1.05 14.06 -13.25
CA LEU A 305 1.30 12.86 -12.45
C LEU A 305 0.70 13.01 -11.05
N ALA A 306 0.08 11.95 -10.53
CA ALA A 306 -0.30 11.87 -9.11
C ALA A 306 0.74 10.99 -8.40
N MET A 307 1.52 11.54 -7.45
CA MET A 307 2.61 10.81 -6.79
C MET A 307 3.63 10.18 -7.76
N GLY A 308 3.82 10.77 -8.93
CA GLY A 308 4.67 10.21 -9.99
C GLY A 308 4.00 9.12 -10.83
N PHE A 309 2.71 8.87 -10.68
CA PHE A 309 1.94 7.93 -11.51
C PHE A 309 1.11 8.67 -12.56
N ALA A 310 1.16 8.19 -13.79
CA ALA A 310 0.28 8.64 -14.86
C ALA A 310 -0.93 7.71 -14.97
N ARG A 311 -2.09 8.28 -15.37
CA ARG A 311 -3.33 7.52 -15.57
C ARG A 311 -3.86 7.71 -16.98
N LEU A 312 -4.20 6.60 -17.63
CA LEU A 312 -5.07 6.56 -18.80
C LEU A 312 -6.42 5.95 -18.41
N SER A 313 -7.52 6.52 -18.89
CA SER A 313 -8.86 6.02 -18.58
C SER A 313 -9.77 6.26 -19.77
N ALA A 314 -10.41 5.20 -20.25
CA ALA A 314 -11.31 5.25 -21.40
C ALA A 314 -12.34 4.13 -21.28
N GLY A 315 -13.62 4.42 -21.57
CA GLY A 315 -14.71 3.46 -21.41
C GLY A 315 -14.68 2.76 -20.04
N ARG A 316 -14.51 1.44 -20.05
CA ARG A 316 -14.38 0.61 -18.84
C ARG A 316 -12.94 0.33 -18.41
N ALA A 317 -11.94 0.76 -19.19
CA ALA A 317 -10.54 0.51 -18.92
C ALA A 317 -9.89 1.62 -18.11
N SER A 318 -8.99 1.23 -17.21
CA SER A 318 -8.10 2.14 -16.50
C SER A 318 -6.69 1.55 -16.48
N VAL A 319 -5.70 2.37 -16.82
CA VAL A 319 -4.28 2.04 -16.80
C VAL A 319 -3.56 3.04 -15.91
N ILE A 320 -2.70 2.56 -15.02
CA ILE A 320 -1.88 3.40 -14.13
C ILE A 320 -0.43 2.96 -14.31
N MET A 321 0.47 3.90 -14.61
CA MET A 321 1.88 3.63 -14.90
C MET A 321 2.81 4.44 -13.98
N ASP A 322 3.84 3.79 -13.44
CA ASP A 322 4.90 4.42 -12.63
C ASP A 322 5.85 5.25 -13.51
N CYS A 323 5.78 6.57 -13.41
CA CYS A 323 6.48 7.52 -14.28
C CYS A 323 7.49 8.39 -13.53
N ALA A 324 7.98 7.95 -12.36
CA ALA A 324 8.99 8.68 -11.60
C ALA A 324 10.02 7.76 -10.97
N ALA A 325 11.16 8.34 -10.55
CA ALA A 325 12.19 7.59 -9.84
C ALA A 325 11.64 6.99 -8.53
N PRO A 326 12.02 5.76 -8.14
CA PRO A 326 11.53 5.16 -6.91
C PRO A 326 11.85 6.03 -5.69
N PRO A 327 11.06 5.97 -4.60
CA PRO A 327 11.32 6.76 -3.40
C PRO A 327 12.76 6.66 -2.86
N ALA A 328 13.25 7.77 -2.30
CA ALA A 328 14.60 7.90 -1.73
C ALA A 328 14.57 7.96 -0.19
N GLY A 329 15.76 7.95 0.41
CA GLY A 329 15.94 8.17 1.85
C GLY A 329 15.16 7.15 2.68
N PRO A 330 14.48 7.56 3.77
CA PRO A 330 13.75 6.63 4.62
C PRO A 330 12.67 5.79 3.91
N ALA A 331 12.14 6.28 2.80
CA ALA A 331 11.13 5.58 1.99
C ALA A 331 11.74 4.54 1.03
N ALA A 332 13.06 4.52 0.85
CA ALA A 332 13.74 3.57 -0.05
C ALA A 332 13.63 2.11 0.41
N ARG A 333 13.32 1.87 1.70
CA ARG A 333 13.13 0.52 2.28
C ARG A 333 11.92 -0.20 1.70
N THR A 334 10.84 0.51 1.43
CA THR A 334 9.60 -0.07 0.87
C THR A 334 9.44 0.26 -0.61
N ALA A 335 10.37 1.01 -1.20
CA ALA A 335 10.39 1.35 -2.62
C ALA A 335 10.62 0.10 -3.49
N HIS A 336 10.12 0.15 -4.72
CA HIS A 336 10.19 -0.92 -5.71
C HIS A 336 10.94 -0.43 -6.95
N ALA A 337 11.64 -1.33 -7.63
CA ALA A 337 12.26 -1.11 -8.94
C ALA A 337 11.22 -1.22 -10.08
N SER A 338 10.12 -0.48 -9.93
CA SER A 338 8.90 -0.56 -10.74
C SER A 338 8.79 0.52 -11.83
N THR A 339 9.84 1.30 -12.07
CA THR A 339 9.79 2.41 -13.05
C THR A 339 9.33 1.91 -14.42
N LEU A 340 8.34 2.60 -14.99
CA LEU A 340 7.57 2.28 -16.20
C LEU A 340 6.68 1.05 -16.14
N ALA A 341 6.56 0.38 -14.99
CA ALA A 341 5.57 -0.67 -14.82
C ALA A 341 4.15 -0.09 -14.81
N PHE A 342 3.21 -0.85 -15.36
CA PHE A 342 1.80 -0.47 -15.37
C PHE A 342 0.90 -1.55 -14.79
N GLU A 343 -0.26 -1.13 -14.32
CA GLU A 343 -1.40 -1.99 -14.02
C GLU A 343 -2.58 -1.60 -14.93
N MET A 344 -3.38 -2.57 -15.34
CA MET A 344 -4.56 -2.38 -16.16
C MET A 344 -5.75 -3.11 -15.57
N THR A 345 -6.89 -2.43 -15.49
CA THR A 345 -8.17 -3.00 -15.05
C THR A 345 -9.23 -2.74 -16.10
N SER A 346 -10.05 -3.76 -16.39
CA SER A 346 -11.23 -3.66 -17.26
C SER A 346 -12.51 -3.86 -16.44
N GLY A 347 -13.34 -2.81 -16.34
CA GLY A 347 -14.49 -2.78 -15.45
C GLY A 347 -14.08 -3.06 -14.00
N ARG A 348 -14.61 -4.16 -13.43
CA ARG A 348 -14.31 -4.60 -12.05
C ARG A 348 -13.25 -5.70 -11.98
N ARG A 349 -12.52 -5.96 -13.08
CA ARG A 349 -11.60 -7.10 -13.20
C ARG A 349 -10.19 -6.59 -13.52
N PRO A 350 -9.24 -6.69 -12.57
CA PRO A 350 -7.82 -6.45 -12.85
C PRO A 350 -7.32 -7.42 -13.90
N LEU A 351 -6.58 -6.91 -14.88
CA LEU A 351 -6.03 -7.66 -16.01
C LEU A 351 -4.53 -7.88 -15.86
N ILE A 352 -3.77 -6.79 -16.07
CA ILE A 352 -2.33 -6.74 -15.90
C ILE A 352 -2.04 -6.10 -14.54
N VAL A 353 -1.18 -6.73 -13.75
CA VAL A 353 -0.85 -6.30 -12.38
C VAL A 353 0.65 -6.35 -12.17
N SER A 354 1.13 -6.00 -10.97
CA SER A 354 2.44 -6.45 -10.46
C SER A 354 2.27 -7.55 -9.42
N CYS A 355 3.37 -8.24 -9.06
CA CYS A 355 3.35 -9.29 -8.03
C CYS A 355 2.83 -8.73 -6.68
N GLY A 356 3.33 -7.56 -6.27
CA GLY A 356 2.95 -6.86 -5.04
C GLY A 356 4.08 -6.80 -4.01
N SER A 357 3.78 -6.22 -2.84
CA SER A 357 4.75 -5.85 -1.80
C SER A 357 5.62 -6.98 -1.24
N GLY A 358 5.05 -8.19 -1.10
CA GLY A 358 5.74 -9.32 -0.47
C GLY A 358 6.01 -9.19 1.04
N LEU A 359 5.82 -8.00 1.63
CA LEU A 359 6.16 -7.70 3.03
C LEU A 359 5.54 -8.68 4.05
N HIS A 360 4.30 -9.11 3.83
CA HIS A 360 3.57 -10.01 4.73
C HIS A 360 3.89 -11.50 4.51
N PHE A 361 4.80 -11.82 3.58
CA PHE A 361 5.22 -13.19 3.29
C PHE A 361 6.67 -13.46 3.73
N GLY A 362 7.27 -12.53 4.47
CA GLY A 362 8.66 -12.62 4.95
C GLY A 362 9.67 -11.89 4.06
N ARG A 363 10.91 -11.82 4.55
CA ARG A 363 11.97 -10.97 3.98
C ARG A 363 12.31 -11.32 2.53
N ASP A 364 12.36 -12.60 2.20
CA ASP A 364 12.73 -13.05 0.85
C ASP A 364 11.66 -12.65 -0.17
N TRP A 365 10.39 -12.83 0.18
CA TRP A 365 9.27 -12.36 -0.65
C TRP A 365 9.23 -10.84 -0.75
N HIS A 366 9.53 -10.13 0.34
CA HIS A 366 9.61 -8.67 0.32
C HIS A 366 10.70 -8.18 -0.64
N ARG A 367 11.90 -8.77 -0.59
CA ARG A 367 12.99 -8.46 -1.52
C ARG A 367 12.62 -8.79 -2.97
N ALA A 368 12.08 -9.99 -3.21
CA ALA A 368 11.68 -10.42 -4.55
C ALA A 368 10.59 -9.53 -5.15
N GLY A 369 9.58 -9.15 -4.36
CA GLY A 369 8.47 -8.29 -4.80
C GLY A 369 8.90 -6.87 -5.19
N ARG A 370 10.08 -6.42 -4.75
CA ARG A 370 10.65 -5.10 -5.06
C ARG A 370 11.53 -5.08 -6.31
N ALA A 371 11.92 -6.24 -6.83
CA ALA A 371 12.79 -6.33 -8.00
C ALA A 371 12.01 -6.13 -9.31
N THR A 372 12.66 -5.63 -10.35
CA THR A 372 12.02 -5.34 -11.66
C THR A 372 11.28 -6.54 -12.28
N PRO A 373 11.77 -7.80 -12.20
CA PRO A 373 11.03 -8.97 -12.71
C PRO A 373 9.69 -9.28 -12.02
N SER A 374 9.37 -8.58 -10.92
CA SER A 374 8.08 -8.69 -10.22
C SER A 374 7.06 -7.64 -10.68
N HIS A 375 7.40 -6.88 -11.72
CA HIS A 375 6.63 -5.77 -12.25
C HIS A 375 6.38 -5.93 -13.74
N SER A 376 5.23 -5.43 -14.21
CA SER A 376 4.86 -5.51 -15.62
C SER A 376 5.60 -4.45 -16.46
N THR A 377 6.89 -4.68 -16.70
CA THR A 377 7.84 -3.76 -17.35
C THR A 377 8.99 -4.52 -18.02
N LEU A 378 9.91 -3.79 -18.68
CA LEU A 378 11.14 -4.33 -19.25
C LEU A 378 12.19 -4.58 -18.17
N CYS A 379 12.88 -5.71 -18.25
CA CYS A 379 14.00 -6.08 -17.39
C CYS A 379 15.21 -6.53 -18.21
N VAL A 380 16.37 -5.92 -17.98
CA VAL A 380 17.66 -6.48 -18.46
C VAL A 380 17.98 -7.74 -17.67
N ALA A 381 18.45 -8.79 -18.34
CA ALA A 381 18.73 -10.08 -17.72
C ALA A 381 19.73 -9.93 -16.56
N GLY A 382 19.32 -10.35 -15.36
CA GLY A 382 20.13 -10.24 -14.14
C GLY A 382 20.19 -8.86 -13.50
N TYR A 383 19.52 -7.83 -14.04
CA TYR A 383 19.58 -6.46 -13.54
C TYR A 383 18.20 -5.82 -13.36
N SER A 384 17.93 -5.36 -12.14
CA SER A 384 16.79 -4.46 -11.87
C SER A 384 17.14 -3.01 -12.24
N SER A 385 16.12 -2.26 -12.66
CA SER A 385 16.20 -0.83 -12.99
C SER A 385 16.55 0.03 -11.77
N SER A 386 16.33 -0.50 -10.57
CA SER A 386 16.86 0.02 -9.31
C SER A 386 17.36 -1.12 -8.44
N ARG A 387 18.44 -0.91 -7.66
CA ARG A 387 19.11 -1.97 -6.90
C ARG A 387 19.24 -1.61 -5.43
N LEU A 388 19.18 -2.66 -4.60
CA LEU A 388 19.40 -2.58 -3.17
C LEU A 388 20.86 -2.19 -2.88
N GLY A 389 21.07 -1.47 -1.79
CA GLY A 389 22.40 -1.18 -1.27
C GLY A 389 23.16 -2.45 -0.84
N PRO A 390 24.49 -2.33 -0.65
CA PRO A 390 25.31 -3.42 -0.13
C PRO A 390 24.83 -3.85 1.26
N ALA A 391 25.02 -5.13 1.59
CA ALA A 391 24.63 -5.69 2.90
C ALA A 391 25.24 -4.90 4.06
N GLY A 392 24.43 -4.58 5.08
CA GLY A 392 24.81 -3.71 6.20
C GLY A 392 23.76 -2.63 6.46
N ALA A 393 24.19 -1.43 6.82
CA ALA A 393 23.30 -0.32 7.23
C ALA A 393 22.24 0.09 6.17
N HIS A 394 22.53 -0.14 4.89
CA HIS A 394 21.65 0.19 3.75
C HIS A 394 21.16 -1.04 2.99
N GLY A 395 21.37 -2.25 3.52
CA GLY A 395 21.26 -3.49 2.73
C GLY A 395 19.85 -3.86 2.24
N ASP A 396 18.82 -3.18 2.74
CA ASP A 396 17.43 -3.33 2.30
C ASP A 396 16.86 -2.03 1.72
N GLU A 397 17.66 -0.97 1.54
CA GLU A 397 17.26 0.28 0.88
C GLU A 397 17.58 0.25 -0.63
N LEU A 398 16.70 0.78 -1.48
CA LEU A 398 17.05 1.04 -2.88
C LEU A 398 18.00 2.25 -2.96
N CYS A 399 19.27 2.00 -3.27
CA CYS A 399 20.31 3.03 -3.34
C CYS A 399 20.59 3.48 -4.78
N ASP A 400 20.61 2.52 -5.70
CA ASP A 400 20.91 2.75 -7.10
C ASP A 400 19.59 2.84 -7.87
N ARG A 401 19.22 4.04 -8.30
CA ARG A 401 17.90 4.37 -8.88
C ARG A 401 18.12 5.18 -10.15
N PRO A 402 17.17 5.17 -11.11
CA PRO A 402 17.21 6.06 -12.26
C PRO A 402 17.35 7.52 -11.80
N HIS A 403 18.24 8.26 -12.44
CA HIS A 403 18.44 9.68 -12.18
C HIS A 403 17.48 10.51 -13.03
N SER A 404 17.34 10.14 -14.30
CA SER A 404 16.38 10.75 -15.23
C SER A 404 15.19 9.81 -15.41
N VAL A 405 14.01 10.30 -15.03
CA VAL A 405 12.73 9.70 -15.40
C VAL A 405 11.84 10.81 -15.93
N TRP A 406 11.30 10.63 -17.13
CA TRP A 406 10.43 11.61 -17.77
C TRP A 406 9.17 10.93 -18.30
N SER A 407 8.11 11.72 -18.45
CA SER A 407 6.87 11.28 -19.06
C SER A 407 6.16 12.43 -19.79
N GLU A 408 5.51 12.10 -20.88
CA GLU A 408 4.71 13.01 -21.70
C GLU A 408 3.35 12.34 -21.99
N SER A 409 2.27 13.11 -21.82
CA SER A 409 0.91 12.65 -22.14
C SER A 409 0.36 13.48 -23.28
N ALA A 410 -0.24 12.80 -24.27
CA ALA A 410 -0.85 13.42 -25.43
C ALA A 410 -2.19 12.76 -25.75
N THR A 411 -2.96 13.41 -26.61
CA THR A 411 -4.13 12.80 -27.27
C THR A 411 -3.88 12.86 -28.76
N GLU A 412 -3.71 11.68 -29.38
CA GLU A 412 -3.34 11.51 -30.79
C GLU A 412 -4.32 10.50 -31.41
N ASP A 413 -4.80 10.72 -32.63
CA ASP A 413 -5.60 9.76 -33.41
C ASP A 413 -6.76 9.08 -32.66
N ALA A 414 -7.53 9.84 -31.87
CA ALA A 414 -8.60 9.30 -31.02
C ALA A 414 -8.11 8.21 -30.03
N ALA A 415 -6.88 8.35 -29.53
CA ALA A 415 -6.30 7.57 -28.45
C ALA A 415 -5.62 8.48 -27.40
N PHE A 416 -5.66 8.04 -26.15
CA PHE A 416 -4.86 8.64 -25.08
C PHE A 416 -3.48 8.01 -25.09
N CYS A 417 -2.44 8.84 -25.26
CA CYS A 417 -1.06 8.42 -25.41
C CYS A 417 -0.23 8.83 -24.21
N LEU A 418 0.66 7.95 -23.77
CA LEU A 418 1.61 8.18 -22.68
C LEU A 418 2.97 7.64 -23.09
N ARG A 419 3.96 8.52 -23.21
CA ARG A 419 5.36 8.19 -23.45
C ARG A 419 6.15 8.44 -22.18
N ALA A 420 7.08 7.56 -21.84
CA ALA A 420 7.94 7.74 -20.69
C ALA A 420 9.28 7.01 -20.88
N GLY A 421 10.30 7.45 -20.15
CA GLY A 421 11.65 6.89 -20.25
C GLY A 421 12.43 6.97 -18.94
N HIS A 422 13.37 6.04 -18.74
CA HIS A 422 14.31 6.09 -17.62
C HIS A 422 15.71 5.55 -17.95
N ASP A 423 16.71 6.07 -17.24
CA ASP A 423 18.14 5.79 -17.44
C ASP A 423 18.70 4.71 -16.48
N GLY A 424 17.84 3.87 -15.90
CA GLY A 424 18.21 2.93 -14.82
C GLY A 424 19.26 1.88 -15.21
N TYR A 425 19.44 1.65 -16.52
CA TYR A 425 20.45 0.73 -17.08
C TYR A 425 21.65 1.45 -17.70
N VAL A 426 21.64 2.79 -17.77
CA VAL A 426 22.75 3.58 -18.35
C VAL A 426 24.06 3.39 -17.57
N PRO A 427 24.07 3.44 -16.21
CA PRO A 427 25.33 3.29 -15.47
C PRO A 427 26.04 1.95 -15.71
N THR A 428 25.28 0.88 -15.95
CA THR A 428 25.79 -0.49 -16.08
C THR A 428 25.97 -0.92 -17.54
N HIS A 429 24.99 -0.66 -18.40
CA HIS A 429 24.93 -1.16 -19.78
C HIS A 429 24.98 -0.05 -20.84
N GLY A 430 24.82 1.22 -20.45
CA GLY A 430 24.65 2.31 -21.43
C GLY A 430 23.29 2.25 -22.14
N LEU A 431 22.26 1.73 -21.48
CA LEU A 431 20.94 1.53 -22.08
C LEU A 431 19.85 2.31 -21.35
N THR A 432 18.98 2.95 -22.11
CA THR A 432 17.77 3.64 -21.65
C THR A 432 16.56 2.82 -22.06
N HIS A 433 15.60 2.69 -21.15
CA HIS A 433 14.32 2.06 -21.43
C HIS A 433 13.24 3.13 -21.64
N LEU A 434 12.54 3.03 -22.76
CA LEU A 434 11.41 3.88 -23.15
C LEU A 434 10.16 3.02 -23.31
N ARG A 435 9.02 3.53 -22.84
CA ARG A 435 7.71 2.91 -23.00
C ARG A 435 6.71 3.91 -23.55
N GLU A 436 5.98 3.50 -24.58
CA GLU A 436 4.80 4.19 -25.08
C GLU A 436 3.57 3.33 -24.86
N LEU A 437 2.48 3.90 -24.33
CA LEU A 437 1.18 3.27 -24.20
C LEU A 437 0.12 4.11 -24.91
N ARG A 438 -0.73 3.47 -25.71
CA ARG A 438 -1.87 4.08 -26.41
C ARG A 438 -3.16 3.36 -26.06
N LEU A 439 -4.08 4.05 -25.39
CA LEU A 439 -5.40 3.52 -25.04
C LEU A 439 -6.46 4.13 -25.97
N SER A 440 -7.21 3.29 -26.67
CA SER A 440 -8.33 3.73 -27.51
C SER A 440 -9.40 4.46 -26.69
N VAL A 441 -10.10 5.43 -27.30
CA VAL A 441 -11.17 6.20 -26.62
C VAL A 441 -12.33 5.36 -26.07
N ASP A 442 -12.58 4.18 -26.63
CA ASP A 442 -13.59 3.22 -26.14
C ASP A 442 -13.06 2.31 -25.02
N GLY A 443 -11.75 2.33 -24.76
CA GLY A 443 -11.07 1.49 -23.78
C GLY A 443 -11.04 0.01 -24.12
N ARG A 444 -11.23 -0.37 -25.40
CA ARG A 444 -11.22 -1.77 -25.86
C ARG A 444 -9.88 -2.22 -26.46
N HIS A 445 -8.94 -1.29 -26.66
CA HIS A 445 -7.62 -1.57 -27.23
C HIS A 445 -6.54 -0.78 -26.50
N LEU A 446 -5.52 -1.49 -25.99
CA LEU A 446 -4.30 -0.92 -25.43
C LEU A 446 -3.12 -1.42 -26.28
N ALA A 447 -2.43 -0.51 -26.97
CA ALA A 447 -1.18 -0.79 -27.63
C ALA A 447 -0.01 -0.28 -26.78
N GLY A 448 1.11 -1.00 -26.82
CA GLY A 448 2.34 -0.55 -26.19
C GLY A 448 3.57 -0.86 -27.02
N THR A 449 4.58 -0.01 -26.90
CA THR A 449 5.90 -0.21 -27.50
C THR A 449 6.96 0.04 -26.44
N ASP A 450 7.83 -0.94 -26.25
CA ASP A 450 8.96 -0.87 -25.34
C ASP A 450 10.26 -0.84 -26.14
N THR A 451 11.10 0.16 -25.90
CA THR A 451 12.39 0.33 -26.58
C THR A 451 13.51 0.32 -25.55
N LEU A 452 14.52 -0.52 -25.76
CA LEU A 452 15.78 -0.50 -25.02
C LEU A 452 16.90 -0.09 -25.98
N GLY A 453 17.66 0.95 -25.64
CA GLY A 453 18.75 1.38 -26.51
C GLY A 453 19.70 2.41 -25.91
N ALA A 454 20.85 2.56 -26.56
CA ALA A 454 21.84 3.59 -26.26
C ALA A 454 21.44 4.91 -26.92
N MET A 455 21.06 5.91 -26.12
CA MET A 455 20.40 7.13 -26.62
C MET A 455 21.36 8.29 -26.86
N SER A 456 22.62 8.16 -26.47
CA SER A 456 23.64 9.20 -26.61
C SER A 456 25.01 8.61 -26.94
N GLY A 457 25.93 9.42 -27.48
CA GLY A 457 27.30 8.96 -27.79
C GLY A 457 28.05 8.31 -26.60
N PRO A 458 28.01 8.86 -25.38
CA PRO A 458 28.54 8.19 -24.18
C PRO A 458 27.89 6.83 -23.88
N ASP A 459 26.56 6.73 -24.05
CA ASP A 459 25.81 5.50 -23.82
C ASP A 459 26.22 4.42 -24.83
N THR A 460 26.34 4.81 -26.10
CA THR A 460 26.79 3.92 -27.19
C THR A 460 28.18 3.35 -26.89
N ARG A 461 29.14 4.20 -26.49
CA ARG A 461 30.49 3.73 -26.13
C ARG A 461 30.50 2.76 -24.95
N ARG A 462 29.64 3.00 -23.95
CA ARG A 462 29.50 2.07 -22.82
C ARG A 462 28.90 0.75 -23.28
N PHE A 463 27.84 0.79 -24.08
CA PHE A 463 27.22 -0.41 -24.64
C PHE A 463 28.20 -1.22 -25.50
N GLU A 464 28.96 -0.58 -26.39
CA GLU A 464 30.03 -1.22 -27.19
C GLU A 464 31.10 -1.88 -26.30
N THR A 465 31.46 -1.25 -25.19
CA THR A 465 32.40 -1.83 -24.22
C THR A 465 31.84 -3.11 -23.59
N ILE A 466 30.54 -3.13 -23.26
CA ILE A 466 29.87 -4.32 -22.72
C ILE A 466 29.76 -5.42 -23.79
N LEU A 467 29.37 -5.07 -25.02
CA LEU A 467 29.35 -6.00 -26.14
C LEU A 467 30.72 -6.64 -26.34
N ALA A 468 31.80 -5.86 -26.44
CA ALA A 468 33.15 -6.39 -26.62
C ALA A 468 33.56 -7.35 -25.49
N ARG A 469 33.20 -7.04 -24.23
CA ARG A 469 33.48 -7.90 -23.07
C ARG A 469 32.69 -9.21 -23.08
N SER A 470 31.48 -9.19 -23.63
CA SER A 470 30.61 -10.36 -23.78
C SER A 470 30.93 -11.21 -25.02
N GLY A 471 31.97 -10.86 -25.80
CA GLY A 471 32.27 -11.52 -27.07
C GLY A 471 31.27 -11.19 -28.18
N TYR A 472 30.68 -9.99 -28.14
CA TYR A 472 29.63 -9.51 -29.05
C TYR A 472 28.36 -10.37 -29.02
N MET A 473 28.15 -11.09 -27.93
CA MET A 473 26.98 -11.93 -27.72
C MET A 473 25.72 -11.15 -27.39
N GLY A 474 25.76 -9.81 -27.30
CA GLY A 474 24.61 -8.94 -27.02
C GLY A 474 24.16 -8.88 -25.56
N VAL A 475 23.06 -8.19 -25.31
CA VAL A 475 22.42 -8.07 -23.99
C VAL A 475 21.01 -8.65 -24.05
N ASP A 476 20.75 -9.66 -23.23
CA ASP A 476 19.42 -10.24 -23.07
C ASP A 476 18.52 -9.35 -22.22
N PHE A 477 17.26 -9.23 -22.61
CA PHE A 477 16.24 -8.54 -21.85
C PHE A 477 14.87 -9.18 -22.08
N SER A 478 13.94 -8.93 -21.17
CA SER A 478 12.59 -9.48 -21.24
C SER A 478 11.55 -8.45 -20.86
N LEU A 479 10.40 -8.49 -21.53
CA LEU A 479 9.19 -7.80 -21.10
C LEU A 479 8.33 -8.74 -20.27
N HIS A 480 7.93 -8.27 -19.09
CA HIS A 480 7.05 -9.02 -18.19
C HIS A 480 5.65 -8.40 -18.19
N PHE A 481 4.62 -9.26 -18.21
CA PHE A 481 3.23 -8.88 -18.01
C PHE A 481 2.58 -9.86 -17.05
N HIS A 482 2.50 -9.49 -15.77
CA HIS A 482 1.89 -10.34 -14.76
C HIS A 482 0.38 -10.30 -14.87
N ILE A 483 -0.23 -11.47 -14.95
CA ILE A 483 -1.67 -11.64 -15.12
C ILE A 483 -2.30 -11.83 -13.74
N HIS A 484 -3.41 -11.14 -13.49
CA HIS A 484 -4.15 -11.34 -12.25
C HIS A 484 -4.59 -12.81 -12.10
N PRO A 485 -4.45 -13.44 -10.90
CA PRO A 485 -4.67 -14.88 -10.71
C PRO A 485 -6.12 -15.37 -10.94
N ASP A 486 -7.09 -14.46 -11.11
CA ASP A 486 -8.47 -14.81 -11.44
C ASP A 486 -8.73 -14.92 -12.95
N ILE A 487 -7.70 -14.71 -13.78
CA ILE A 487 -7.78 -14.78 -15.24
C ILE A 487 -7.24 -16.11 -15.73
N GLU A 488 -7.99 -16.72 -16.64
CA GLU A 488 -7.55 -17.90 -17.36
C GLU A 488 -6.77 -17.47 -18.59
N ALA A 489 -5.49 -17.82 -18.63
CA ALA A 489 -4.58 -17.47 -19.71
C ALA A 489 -4.14 -18.72 -20.47
N SER A 490 -4.29 -18.68 -21.80
CA SER A 490 -3.92 -19.78 -22.70
C SER A 490 -3.19 -19.24 -23.93
N LEU A 491 -2.21 -20.00 -24.41
CA LEU A 491 -1.58 -19.74 -25.71
C LEU A 491 -2.57 -20.14 -26.81
N ASP A 492 -2.74 -19.28 -27.80
CA ASP A 492 -3.66 -19.45 -28.91
C ASP A 492 -2.92 -19.23 -30.24
N LEU A 493 -3.57 -19.54 -31.36
CA LEU A 493 -3.09 -19.25 -32.72
C LEU A 493 -1.66 -19.75 -32.99
N GLY A 494 -1.37 -20.98 -32.57
CA GLY A 494 -0.03 -21.57 -32.76
C GLY A 494 1.07 -20.90 -31.95
N GLY A 495 0.75 -20.23 -30.84
CA GLY A 495 1.72 -19.56 -29.96
C GLY A 495 1.99 -18.09 -30.31
N THR A 496 1.20 -17.51 -31.23
CA THR A 496 1.34 -16.11 -31.67
C THR A 496 0.45 -15.13 -30.89
N ALA A 497 -0.43 -15.63 -30.03
CA ALA A 497 -1.27 -14.82 -29.17
C ALA A 497 -1.51 -15.50 -27.81
N VAL A 498 -1.90 -14.70 -26.81
CA VAL A 498 -2.39 -15.21 -25.52
C VAL A 498 -3.82 -14.71 -25.31
N SER A 499 -4.75 -15.65 -25.15
CA SER A 499 -6.14 -15.39 -24.82
C SER A 499 -6.29 -15.31 -23.29
N LEU A 500 -6.86 -14.20 -22.81
CA LEU A 500 -7.07 -13.87 -21.40
C LEU A 500 -8.57 -13.79 -21.13
N ALA A 501 -9.13 -14.85 -20.56
CA ALA A 501 -10.55 -14.93 -20.21
C ALA A 501 -10.79 -14.44 -18.77
N LEU A 502 -11.65 -13.43 -18.63
CA LEU A 502 -12.01 -12.84 -17.35
C LEU A 502 -13.31 -13.46 -16.84
N ARG A 503 -13.48 -13.52 -15.51
CA ARG A 503 -14.75 -13.93 -14.87
C ARG A 503 -15.95 -13.03 -15.19
N SER A 504 -15.76 -11.93 -15.91
CA SER A 504 -16.84 -11.10 -16.47
C SER A 504 -17.41 -11.64 -17.78
N GLY A 505 -16.80 -12.68 -18.37
CA GLY A 505 -17.09 -13.13 -19.74
C GLY A 505 -16.34 -12.34 -20.81
N GLU A 506 -15.56 -11.32 -20.44
CA GLU A 506 -14.72 -10.58 -21.38
C GLU A 506 -13.47 -11.40 -21.73
N ILE A 507 -13.10 -11.38 -23.01
CA ILE A 507 -11.86 -12.00 -23.50
C ILE A 507 -10.96 -10.90 -24.06
N TRP A 508 -9.74 -10.84 -23.54
CA TRP A 508 -8.68 -9.99 -24.07
C TRP A 508 -7.64 -10.84 -24.79
N ILE A 509 -7.20 -10.38 -25.95
CA ILE A 509 -6.18 -11.07 -26.76
C ILE A 509 -4.91 -10.24 -26.72
N PHE A 510 -3.84 -10.83 -26.21
CA PHE A 510 -2.49 -10.27 -26.26
C PHE A 510 -1.78 -10.72 -27.55
N ARG A 511 -1.18 -9.78 -28.27
CA ARG A 511 -0.34 -10.03 -29.46
C ARG A 511 0.94 -9.22 -29.41
N THR A 512 1.94 -9.66 -30.15
CA THR A 512 3.22 -8.97 -30.36
C THR A 512 3.57 -8.94 -31.85
N ASP A 513 4.62 -8.21 -32.21
CA ASP A 513 5.18 -8.21 -33.56
C ASP A 513 5.40 -9.63 -34.13
N PRO A 514 5.17 -9.85 -35.44
CA PRO A 514 5.44 -11.13 -36.07
C PRO A 514 6.87 -11.62 -35.82
N GLY A 515 7.02 -12.88 -35.44
CA GLY A 515 8.33 -13.50 -35.17
C GLY A 515 8.90 -13.24 -33.77
N GLN A 516 8.31 -12.36 -32.97
CA GLN A 516 8.66 -12.21 -31.55
C GLN A 516 8.01 -13.36 -30.74
N PRO A 517 8.80 -14.25 -30.09
CA PRO A 517 8.24 -15.35 -29.33
C PRO A 517 7.45 -14.86 -28.11
N ILE A 518 6.29 -15.49 -27.86
CA ILE A 518 5.48 -15.28 -26.66
C ILE A 518 5.56 -16.52 -25.78
N ARG A 519 5.88 -16.31 -24.49
CA ARG A 519 5.88 -17.39 -23.50
C ARG A 519 4.92 -17.09 -22.37
N LEU A 520 4.14 -18.10 -21.98
CA LEU A 520 3.34 -18.05 -20.75
C LEU A 520 4.13 -18.76 -19.64
N ALA A 521 4.52 -18.01 -18.61
CA ALA A 521 5.38 -18.49 -17.54
C ALA A 521 4.66 -18.46 -16.18
N PRO A 522 5.11 -19.28 -15.20
CA PRO A 522 4.66 -19.16 -13.82
C PRO A 522 4.93 -17.76 -13.26
N SER A 523 4.02 -17.29 -12.42
CA SER A 523 4.16 -16.05 -11.67
C SER A 523 3.49 -16.16 -10.32
N VAL A 524 3.48 -15.06 -9.57
CA VAL A 524 2.94 -15.01 -8.22
C VAL A 524 2.16 -13.72 -8.00
N TYR A 525 1.10 -13.82 -7.21
CA TYR A 525 0.33 -12.67 -6.75
C TYR A 525 0.37 -12.60 -5.22
N LEU A 526 1.06 -11.58 -4.71
CA LEU A 526 1.32 -11.34 -3.30
C LEU A 526 0.18 -10.48 -2.73
N GLU A 527 -0.87 -11.18 -2.27
CA GLU A 527 -2.09 -10.59 -1.74
C GLU A 527 -2.03 -10.46 -0.21
N LYS A 528 -2.13 -9.23 0.30
CA LYS A 528 -2.14 -8.94 1.75
C LYS A 528 -3.30 -9.65 2.43
N GLY A 529 -3.04 -10.26 3.58
CA GLY A 529 -4.05 -10.99 4.37
C GLY A 529 -4.20 -12.46 4.00
N ARG A 530 -3.44 -12.97 3.03
CA ARG A 530 -3.30 -14.42 2.81
C ARG A 530 -2.05 -14.96 3.50
N LEU A 531 -2.10 -16.24 3.88
CA LEU A 531 -0.98 -16.96 4.48
C LEU A 531 0.10 -17.35 3.46
N LYS A 532 -0.32 -17.64 2.23
CA LYS A 532 0.56 -18.06 1.14
C LYS A 532 0.35 -17.20 -0.10
N PRO A 533 1.42 -16.93 -0.86
CA PRO A 533 1.31 -16.30 -2.17
C PRO A 533 0.37 -17.09 -3.08
N ARG A 534 -0.39 -16.38 -3.93
CA ARG A 534 -1.25 -17.04 -4.92
C ARG A 534 -0.45 -17.37 -6.17
N PRO A 535 -0.48 -18.62 -6.67
CA PRO A 535 0.03 -18.93 -8.00
C PRO A 535 -0.68 -18.07 -9.04
N ALA A 536 0.09 -17.54 -9.98
CA ALA A 536 -0.40 -16.74 -11.11
C ALA A 536 0.39 -17.12 -12.37
N ARG A 537 0.08 -16.45 -13.49
CA ARG A 537 0.83 -16.57 -14.74
C ARG A 537 1.30 -15.19 -15.19
N GLN A 538 2.28 -15.18 -16.08
CA GLN A 538 2.73 -13.97 -16.74
C GLN A 538 3.02 -14.26 -18.21
N ILE A 539 2.84 -13.25 -19.06
CA ILE A 539 3.34 -13.26 -20.42
C ILE A 539 4.78 -12.72 -20.37
N VAL A 540 5.70 -13.41 -21.02
CA VAL A 540 7.10 -13.00 -21.15
C VAL A 540 7.46 -12.90 -22.63
N LEU A 541 8.01 -11.76 -23.04
CA LEU A 541 8.61 -11.57 -24.35
C LEU A 541 10.12 -11.48 -24.15
N ASP A 542 10.82 -12.57 -24.48
CA ASP A 542 12.27 -12.67 -24.38
C ASP A 542 12.90 -12.05 -25.64
N ALA A 543 13.92 -11.21 -25.47
CA ALA A 543 14.54 -10.49 -26.57
C ALA A 543 16.04 -10.29 -26.36
N HIS A 544 16.71 -9.98 -27.46
CA HIS A 544 18.16 -9.92 -27.55
C HIS A 544 18.60 -8.62 -28.22
N LEU A 545 19.46 -7.84 -27.57
CA LEU A 545 19.98 -6.57 -28.09
C LEU A 545 21.45 -6.71 -28.51
N ALA A 546 21.68 -6.80 -29.82
CA ALA A 546 23.02 -6.75 -30.43
C ALA A 546 23.30 -5.43 -31.16
N GLU A 547 22.24 -4.70 -31.52
CA GLU A 547 22.29 -3.39 -32.17
C GLU A 547 22.09 -2.24 -31.17
N PRO A 548 22.30 -0.96 -31.57
CA PRO A 548 22.21 0.18 -30.65
C PRO A 548 20.84 0.37 -29.96
N ALA A 549 19.76 -0.13 -30.56
CA ALA A 549 18.43 -0.11 -29.97
C ALA A 549 17.56 -1.25 -30.51
N ARG A 550 16.61 -1.72 -29.70
CA ARG A 550 15.56 -2.67 -30.12
C ARG A 550 14.22 -2.23 -29.52
N ALA A 551 13.20 -2.19 -30.37
CA ALA A 551 11.82 -1.94 -30.00
C ALA A 551 10.99 -3.22 -30.11
N ILE A 552 10.02 -3.40 -29.22
CA ILE A 552 9.04 -4.49 -29.24
C ILE A 552 7.66 -3.88 -29.08
N SER A 553 6.77 -4.13 -30.03
CA SER A 553 5.38 -3.69 -29.98
C SER A 553 4.46 -4.82 -29.60
N TRP A 554 3.48 -4.51 -28.75
CA TRP A 554 2.47 -5.43 -28.25
C TRP A 554 1.10 -4.76 -28.17
N THR A 555 0.04 -5.58 -28.19
CA THR A 555 -1.33 -5.10 -28.07
C THR A 555 -2.14 -5.99 -27.15
N LEU A 556 -3.07 -5.39 -26.42
CA LEU A 556 -4.16 -6.03 -25.70
C LEU A 556 -5.46 -5.53 -26.30
N THR A 557 -6.20 -6.44 -26.95
CA THR A 557 -7.46 -6.08 -27.63
C THR A 557 -8.60 -6.92 -27.09
N LYS A 558 -9.71 -6.29 -26.73
CA LYS A 558 -10.93 -7.00 -26.36
C LYS A 558 -11.51 -7.69 -27.59
N ALA A 559 -11.73 -9.00 -27.54
CA ALA A 559 -12.48 -9.71 -28.57
C ALA A 559 -13.91 -9.10 -28.67
N HIS A 560 -14.51 -9.07 -29.87
CA HIS A 560 -15.86 -8.55 -30.06
C HIS A 560 -16.87 -9.25 -29.14
N ASP A 561 -17.91 -8.52 -28.72
CA ASP A 561 -18.85 -8.91 -27.65
C ASP A 561 -19.45 -10.30 -27.91
N THR A 562 -19.02 -11.31 -27.15
CA THR A 562 -19.90 -12.43 -26.81
C THR A 562 -21.05 -11.83 -26.00
N SER A 563 -22.21 -11.68 -26.67
CA SER A 563 -23.42 -11.17 -26.04
C SER A 563 -23.73 -11.91 -24.73
N PRO A 564 -24.28 -11.24 -23.70
CA PRO A 564 -24.58 -11.84 -22.39
C PRO A 564 -25.78 -12.80 -22.41
N ALA A 565 -26.00 -13.54 -23.50
CA ALA A 565 -27.16 -14.43 -23.68
C ALA A 565 -26.89 -15.91 -23.35
N ALA A 566 -25.68 -16.28 -22.91
CA ALA A 566 -25.32 -17.69 -22.67
C ALA A 566 -25.09 -18.05 -21.18
N ILE A 567 -25.44 -17.18 -20.23
CA ILE A 567 -25.42 -17.50 -18.80
C ILE A 567 -26.77 -17.08 -18.18
N ALA A 568 -27.82 -17.78 -18.59
CA ALA A 568 -29.06 -17.85 -17.85
C ALA A 568 -29.39 -19.33 -17.63
N ASP A 569 -29.64 -19.66 -16.36
CA ASP A 569 -30.17 -20.91 -15.82
C ASP A 569 -29.28 -22.15 -15.86
N ASP A 570 -28.52 -22.33 -14.77
CA ASP A 570 -28.41 -23.65 -14.14
C ASP A 570 -28.76 -23.51 -12.64
N PRO A 571 -29.95 -23.94 -12.19
CA PRO A 571 -30.30 -23.92 -10.78
C PRO A 571 -29.61 -25.09 -10.08
N LEU A 572 -28.77 -24.78 -9.09
CA LEU A 572 -28.18 -25.77 -8.17
C LEU A 572 -29.25 -26.74 -7.65
N PRO A 573 -29.00 -28.06 -7.65
CA PRO A 573 -29.90 -29.01 -7.01
C PRO A 573 -29.84 -28.81 -5.49
N ARG A 574 -31.00 -28.60 -4.88
CA ARG A 574 -31.18 -28.63 -3.44
C ARG A 574 -30.96 -30.06 -2.94
N ILE A 575 -29.98 -30.27 -2.07
CA ILE A 575 -30.06 -31.15 -0.88
C ILE A 575 -29.28 -30.48 0.24
#